data_AF-A0A1F7L004-F1
#
_entry.id   AF-A0A1F7L004-F1
#
_cell.length_a   1.000
_cell.length_b   1.000
_cell.length_c   1.000
_cell.angle_alpha   90.00
_cell.angle_beta   90.00
_cell.angle_gamma   90.00
#
_symmetry.space_group_name_H-M   'P 1'
#
loop_
_entity.id
_entity.type
_entity.pdbx_description
1 polymer ?
#
loop_
_entity_poly.entity_id
_entity_poly.type
_entity_poly.pdbx_seq_one_letter_code
_entity_poly.pdbx_strand_id
1 'polypeptide(L)'
;MLTPDLKQNIFYLIYFTVSHNALALLYSCGILFSVGYSIYKPSRKSVLLLLGFLILLFGFEYDKHIVTSLREQTLNALITIQEHNKVRRIVNIFTLKALPILLPLAGWTFIFLSLYLHLKNRLFDKKK
;
A
#
# COMPACT_ATOMS: atom_id res chain seq x y z
N MET A 1 -13.09 23.80 -31.55
CA MET A 1 -12.01 22.83 -31.81
C MET A 1 -10.99 22.93 -30.69
N LEU A 2 -10.51 21.80 -30.15
CA LEU A 2 -9.40 21.79 -29.19
C LEU A 2 -8.12 22.28 -29.88
N THR A 3 -7.47 23.30 -29.32
CA THR A 3 -6.16 23.78 -29.81
C THR A 3 -5.11 22.67 -29.69
N PRO A 4 -4.10 22.61 -30.58
CA PRO A 4 -3.02 21.61 -30.49
C PRO A 4 -2.34 21.60 -29.12
N ASP A 5 -2.12 22.78 -28.53
CA ASP A 5 -1.57 22.95 -27.19
C ASP A 5 -2.45 22.32 -26.09
N LEU A 6 -3.77 22.56 -26.12
CA LEU A 6 -4.69 21.98 -25.14
C LEU A 6 -4.72 20.43 -25.24
N LYS A 7 -4.61 19.86 -26.45
CA LYS A 7 -4.50 18.40 -26.61
C LYS A 7 -3.23 17.84 -25.98
N GLN A 8 -2.10 18.50 -26.18
CA GLN A 8 -0.82 18.12 -25.59
C GLN A 8 -0.87 18.21 -24.06
N ASN A 9 -1.44 19.29 -23.51
CA ASN A 9 -1.54 19.48 -22.06
C ASN A 9 -2.46 18.44 -21.40
N ILE A 10 -3.58 18.07 -22.05
CA ILE A 10 -4.45 16.97 -21.59
C ILE A 10 -3.69 15.64 -21.60
N PHE A 11 -2.92 15.36 -22.66
CA PHE A 11 -2.12 14.14 -22.73
C PHE A 11 -1.11 14.06 -21.58
N TYR A 12 -0.34 15.12 -21.35
CA TYR A 12 0.63 15.16 -20.25
C TYR A 12 -0.03 15.05 -18.88
N LEU A 13 -1.17 15.71 -18.66
CA LEU A 13 -1.94 15.59 -17.43
C LEU A 13 -2.28 14.12 -17.13
N ILE A 14 -2.84 13.41 -18.11
CA ILE A 14 -3.20 11.99 -17.95
C ILE A 14 -1.94 11.14 -17.73
N TYR A 15 -0.92 11.33 -18.57
CA TYR A 15 0.33 10.57 -18.48
C TYR A 15 1.01 10.74 -17.12
N PHE A 16 1.14 11.97 -16.62
CA PHE A 16 1.73 12.24 -15.31
C PHE A 16 0.87 11.69 -14.18
N THR A 17 -0.46 11.84 -14.26
CA THR A 17 -1.36 11.29 -13.23
C THR A 17 -1.22 9.78 -13.12
N VAL A 18 -1.20 9.07 -14.25
CA VAL A 18 -1.08 7.61 -14.27
C VAL A 18 0.32 7.16 -13.85
N SER A 19 1.36 7.73 -14.44
CA SER A 19 2.75 7.33 -14.12
C SER A 19 3.10 7.59 -12.66
N HIS A 20 2.66 8.71 -12.09
CA HIS A 20 2.91 9.08 -10.70
C HIS A 20 2.10 8.24 -9.69
N ASN A 21 1.02 7.59 -10.11
CA ASN A 21 0.15 6.76 -9.27
C ASN A 21 0.08 5.30 -9.75
N ALA A 22 1.02 4.86 -10.58
CA ALA A 22 0.97 3.53 -11.20
C ALA A 22 0.88 2.40 -10.16
N LEU A 23 1.61 2.52 -9.05
CA LEU A 23 1.55 1.55 -7.95
C LEU A 23 0.20 1.59 -7.22
N ALA A 24 -0.34 2.77 -6.91
CA ALA A 24 -1.66 2.89 -6.31
C ALA A 24 -2.75 2.28 -7.21
N LEU A 25 -2.68 2.51 -8.52
CA LEU A 25 -3.59 1.89 -9.50
C LEU A 25 -3.44 0.37 -9.52
N LEU A 26 -2.21 -0.15 -9.54
CA LEU A 26 -1.95 -1.59 -9.50
C LEU A 26 -2.54 -2.24 -8.24
N TYR A 27 -2.28 -1.67 -7.07
CA TYR A 27 -2.81 -2.19 -5.80
C TYR A 27 -4.32 -2.05 -5.72
N SER A 28 -4.89 -0.98 -6.25
CA SER A 28 -6.35 -0.79 -6.35
C SER A 28 -7.01 -1.85 -7.24
N CYS A 29 -6.43 -2.16 -8.39
CA CYS A 29 -6.87 -3.28 -9.23
C CYS A 29 -6.78 -4.61 -8.48
N GLY A 30 -5.71 -4.83 -7.70
CA GLY A 30 -5.55 -5.99 -6.82
C GLY A 30 -6.65 -6.09 -5.75
N ILE A 31 -7.04 -4.96 -5.14
CA ILE A 31 -8.17 -4.88 -4.19
C ILE A 31 -9.47 -5.26 -4.89
N LEU A 32 -9.80 -4.64 -6.03
CA LEU A 32 -11.03 -4.92 -6.77
C LEU A 32 -11.12 -6.40 -7.16
N PHE A 33 -10.02 -6.97 -7.66
CA PHE A 33 -9.93 -8.39 -7.94
C PHE A 33 -10.16 -9.24 -6.69
N SER A 34 -9.52 -8.89 -5.57
CA SER A 34 -9.61 -9.65 -4.31
C SER A 34 -10.98 -9.56 -3.65
N VAL A 35 -11.67 -8.42 -3.78
CA VAL A 35 -13.06 -8.23 -3.36
C VAL A 35 -13.97 -9.12 -4.21
N GLY A 36 -13.87 -9.03 -5.55
CA GLY A 36 -14.65 -9.88 -6.45
C GLY A 36 -14.41 -11.36 -6.19
N TYR A 37 -13.15 -11.75 -5.97
CA TYR A 37 -12.78 -13.12 -5.62
C TYR A 37 -13.33 -13.55 -4.27
N SER A 38 -13.33 -12.66 -3.27
CA SER A 38 -13.89 -12.94 -1.94
C SER A 38 -15.42 -13.08 -1.95
N ILE A 39 -16.11 -12.32 -2.80
CA ILE A 39 -17.56 -12.45 -2.98
C ILE A 39 -17.89 -13.76 -3.70
N TYR A 40 -17.17 -14.07 -4.78
CA TYR A 40 -17.42 -15.29 -5.56
C TYR A 40 -17.05 -16.58 -4.81
N LYS A 41 -15.93 -16.57 -4.08
CA LYS A 41 -15.45 -17.74 -3.31
C LYS A 41 -14.87 -17.32 -1.96
N PRO A 42 -15.72 -17.03 -0.97
CA PRO A 42 -15.27 -16.56 0.35
C PRO A 42 -14.37 -17.60 1.00
N SER A 43 -13.13 -17.22 1.28
CA SER A 43 -12.16 -18.09 1.92
C SER A 43 -11.12 -17.29 2.68
N ARG A 44 -10.42 -17.93 3.63
CA ARG A 44 -9.32 -17.28 4.35
C ARG A 44 -8.26 -16.73 3.39
N LYS A 45 -8.04 -17.39 2.26
CA LYS A 45 -7.05 -16.99 1.25
C LYS A 45 -7.46 -15.73 0.51
N SER A 46 -8.74 -15.62 0.13
CA SER A 46 -9.24 -14.41 -0.54
C SER A 46 -9.16 -13.20 0.39
N VAL A 47 -9.42 -13.38 1.68
CA VAL A 47 -9.22 -12.34 2.72
C VAL A 47 -7.75 -11.97 2.88
N LEU A 48 -6.84 -12.94 2.96
CA LEU A 48 -5.39 -12.66 3.03
C LEU A 48 -4.91 -11.89 1.79
N LEU A 49 -5.42 -12.22 0.60
CA LEU A 49 -5.09 -11.51 -0.64
C LEU A 49 -5.57 -10.06 -0.59
N LEU A 50 -6.81 -9.85 -0.14
CA LEU A 50 -7.40 -8.52 0.04
C LEU A 50 -6.60 -7.68 1.05
N LEU A 51 -6.30 -8.25 2.22
CA LEU A 51 -5.50 -7.57 3.26
C LEU A 51 -4.11 -7.22 2.74
N GLY A 52 -3.48 -8.12 1.97
CA GLY A 52 -2.18 -7.86 1.35
C GLY A 52 -2.20 -6.62 0.46
N PHE A 53 -3.15 -6.53 -0.47
CA PHE A 53 -3.26 -5.35 -1.35
C PHE A 53 -3.68 -4.08 -0.62
N LEU A 54 -4.55 -4.17 0.40
CA LEU A 54 -4.90 -3.02 1.24
C LEU A 54 -3.69 -2.46 1.97
N ILE A 55 -2.86 -3.34 2.56
CA ILE A 55 -1.63 -2.94 3.24
C ILE A 55 -0.62 -2.35 2.25
N LEU A 56 -0.50 -2.91 1.04
CA LEU A 56 0.38 -2.35 0.00
C LEU A 56 -0.07 -0.95 -0.44
N LEU A 57 -1.37 -0.75 -0.68
CA LEU A 57 -1.92 0.56 -1.03
C LEU A 57 -1.71 1.56 0.12
N PHE A 58 -2.03 1.15 1.36
CA PHE A 58 -1.80 1.99 2.52
C PHE A 58 -0.32 2.32 2.71
N GLY A 59 0.59 1.36 2.52
CA GLY A 59 2.03 1.58 2.61
C GLY A 59 2.55 2.58 1.57
N PHE A 60 2.03 2.49 0.34
CA PHE A 60 2.34 3.46 -0.73
C PHE A 60 1.87 4.88 -0.38
N GLU A 61 0.60 5.01 0.02
CA GLU A 61 0.03 6.31 0.43
C GLU A 61 0.70 6.84 1.71
N TYR A 62 1.11 5.95 2.60
CA TYR A 62 1.81 6.31 3.84
C TYR A 62 3.12 7.03 3.54
N ASP A 63 3.96 6.43 2.71
CA ASP A 63 5.25 6.99 2.32
C ASP A 63 5.09 8.29 1.52
N LYS A 64 4.07 8.34 0.66
CA LYS A 64 3.84 9.47 -0.25
C LYS A 64 3.23 10.70 0.43
N HIS A 65 2.29 10.51 1.36
CA HIS A 65 1.43 11.59 1.84
C HIS A 65 1.30 11.69 3.37
N ILE A 66 1.58 10.62 4.12
CA ILE A 66 1.25 10.56 5.56
C ILE A 66 2.49 10.75 6.44
N VAL A 67 3.62 10.17 6.05
CA VAL A 67 4.78 9.97 6.92
C VAL A 67 5.34 11.26 7.54
N THR A 68 5.44 12.33 6.74
CA THR A 68 6.00 13.63 7.15
C THR A 68 5.10 14.33 8.16
N SER A 69 3.82 14.48 7.81
CA SER A 69 2.80 15.10 8.67
C SER A 69 2.63 14.35 9.98
N LEU A 70 2.55 13.02 9.93
CA LEU A 70 2.41 12.17 11.12
C LEU A 70 3.63 12.32 12.04
N ARG A 71 4.84 12.34 11.47
CA ARG A 71 6.08 12.53 12.22
C ARG A 71 6.09 13.88 12.94
N GLU A 72 5.78 14.97 12.24
CA GLU A 72 5.79 16.31 12.82
C GLU A 72 4.76 16.45 13.93
N GLN A 73 3.53 15.97 13.71
CA GLN A 73 2.49 15.93 14.73
C GLN A 73 2.93 15.12 15.95
N THR A 74 3.54 13.95 15.74
CA THR A 74 4.03 13.09 16.83
C THR A 74 5.15 13.77 17.62
N LEU A 75 6.09 14.44 16.94
CA LEU A 75 7.17 15.17 17.61
C LEU A 75 6.63 16.36 18.41
N ASN A 76 5.71 17.13 17.85
CA ASN A 76 5.11 18.28 18.53
C ASN A 76 4.26 17.86 19.74
N ALA A 77 3.62 16.68 19.68
CA ALA A 77 2.87 16.13 20.80
C ALA A 77 3.78 15.60 21.93
N LEU A 78 4.94 15.01 21.58
CA LEU A 78 5.84 14.39 22.56
C LEU A 78 6.92 15.32 23.11
N ILE A 79 7.30 16.36 22.35
CA ILE A 79 8.38 17.29 22.70
C ILE A 79 7.78 18.69 22.77
N THR A 80 7.25 19.05 23.93
CA THR A 80 6.52 20.30 24.12
C THR A 80 7.40 21.44 24.64
N ILE A 81 8.25 21.19 25.65
CA ILE A 81 9.00 22.25 26.36
C ILE A 81 10.51 22.03 26.35
N GLN A 82 10.98 20.78 26.42
CA GLN A 82 12.41 20.44 26.43
C GLN A 82 12.73 19.40 25.37
N GLU A 83 13.78 19.64 24.58
CA GLU A 83 14.16 18.76 23.48
C GLU A 83 14.70 17.42 23.99
N HIS A 84 13.97 16.33 23.70
CA HIS A 84 14.39 14.98 24.02
C HIS A 84 14.95 14.28 22.77
N ASN A 85 16.27 14.35 22.59
CA ASN A 85 16.98 13.77 21.43
C ASN A 85 16.71 12.27 21.24
N LYS A 86 16.53 11.51 22.33
CA LYS A 86 16.19 10.07 22.27
C LYS A 86 14.80 9.84 21.68
N VAL A 87 13.79 10.61 22.11
CA VAL A 87 12.41 10.51 21.61
C VAL A 87 12.35 10.88 20.13
N ARG A 88 13.00 11.99 19.75
CA ARG A 88 13.12 12.40 18.34
C ARG A 88 13.71 11.28 17.48
N ARG A 89 14.78 10.63 17.95
CA ARG A 89 15.42 9.52 17.25
C ARG A 89 14.49 8.31 17.09
N ILE A 90 13.75 7.94 18.13
CA ILE A 90 12.79 6.82 18.10
C ILE A 90 11.67 7.10 17.09
N VAL A 91 11.05 8.28 17.19
CA VAL A 91 9.97 8.68 16.27
C VAL A 91 10.48 8.67 14.83
N ASN A 92 11.65 9.25 14.56
CA ASN A 92 12.25 9.24 13.23
C ASN A 92 12.52 7.82 12.70
N ILE A 93 13.03 6.91 13.54
CA ILE A 93 13.28 5.53 13.11
C ILE A 93 11.94 4.84 12.80
N PHE A 94 10.95 4.99 13.66
CA PHE A 94 9.67 4.30 13.49
C PHE A 94 8.93 4.79 12.24
N THR A 95 8.80 6.11 12.07
CA THR A 95 8.03 6.69 10.95
C THR A 95 8.79 6.70 9.64
N LEU A 96 10.06 7.09 9.62
CA LEU A 96 10.82 7.26 8.36
C LEU A 96 11.53 5.98 7.89
N LYS A 97 11.67 4.96 8.74
CA LYS A 97 12.40 3.74 8.39
C LYS A 97 11.57 2.49 8.61
N ALA A 98 11.04 2.28 9.81
CA ALA A 98 10.36 1.04 10.15
C ALA A 98 9.06 0.88 9.35
N LEU A 99 8.13 1.85 9.43
CA LEU A 99 6.84 1.74 8.74
C LEU A 99 6.95 1.65 7.20
N PRO A 100 7.76 2.48 6.51
CA PRO A 100 7.92 2.40 5.05
C PRO A 100 8.48 1.07 4.57
N ILE A 101 9.22 0.34 5.41
CA ILE A 101 9.77 -0.98 5.07
C ILE A 101 8.80 -2.10 5.49
N LEU A 102 8.25 -2.03 6.70
CA LEU A 102 7.42 -3.08 7.28
C LEU A 102 6.06 -3.19 6.59
N LEU A 103 5.44 -2.08 6.20
CA LEU A 103 4.15 -2.10 5.49
C LEU A 103 4.22 -2.85 4.16
N PRO A 104 5.11 -2.51 3.19
CA PRO A 104 5.18 -3.26 1.95
C PRO A 104 5.61 -4.72 2.16
N LEU A 105 6.54 -4.98 3.09
CA LEU A 105 6.97 -6.34 3.40
C LEU A 105 5.83 -7.19 3.96
N ALA A 106 5.01 -6.63 4.87
CA ALA A 106 3.80 -7.27 5.35
C ALA A 106 2.82 -7.54 4.21
N GLY A 107 2.50 -6.52 3.40
CA GLY A 107 1.57 -6.65 2.28
C GLY A 107 1.94 -7.78 1.31
N TRP A 108 3.21 -7.84 0.88
CA TRP A 108 3.71 -8.93 0.04
C TRP A 108 3.67 -10.29 0.72
N THR A 109 3.99 -10.36 2.02
CA THR A 109 3.90 -11.60 2.79
C THR A 109 2.48 -12.17 2.78
N PHE A 110 1.47 -11.32 2.97
CA PHE A 110 0.06 -11.72 2.89
C PHE A 110 -0.34 -12.25 1.50
N ILE A 111 0.11 -11.57 0.43
CA ILE A 111 -0.13 -12.01 -0.95
C ILE A 111 0.51 -13.37 -1.22
N PHE A 112 1.81 -13.52 -0.92
CA PHE A 112 2.52 -14.78 -1.15
C PHE A 112 1.95 -15.93 -0.33
N LEU A 113 1.59 -15.69 0.94
CA LEU A 113 0.95 -16.69 1.79
C LEU A 113 -0.41 -17.11 1.22
N SER A 114 -1.21 -16.16 0.74
CA SER A 114 -2.49 -16.46 0.09
C SER A 114 -2.31 -17.35 -1.15
N LEU A 115 -1.36 -16.99 -2.02
CA LEU A 115 -1.04 -17.76 -3.23
C LEU A 115 -0.53 -19.17 -2.89
N TYR A 116 0.38 -19.28 -1.92
CA TYR A 116 0.90 -20.56 -1.44
C TYR A 116 -0.23 -21.48 -0.93
N LEU A 117 -1.11 -20.94 -0.08
CA LEU A 117 -2.26 -21.70 0.42
C LEU A 117 -3.20 -22.11 -0.72
N HIS A 118 -3.34 -21.28 -1.76
CA HIS A 118 -4.20 -21.58 -2.91
C HIS A 118 -3.66 -22.75 -3.74
N LEU A 119 -2.36 -22.71 -4.05
CA LEU A 119 -1.66 -23.77 -4.77
C LEU A 119 -1.66 -25.08 -3.98
N LYS A 120 -1.42 -25.02 -2.68
CA LYS A 120 -1.42 -26.19 -1.80
C LYS A 120 -2.75 -26.94 -1.87
N ASN A 121 -3.90 -26.27 -1.72
CA ASN A 121 -5.19 -26.97 -1.77
C ASN A 121 -5.48 -27.60 -3.12
N ARG A 122 -5.12 -26.94 -4.24
CA ARG A 122 -5.32 -27.54 -5.57
C ARG A 122 -4.53 -28.82 -5.76
N LEU A 123 -3.35 -28.94 -5.15
CA LEU A 123 -2.53 -30.16 -5.21
C LEU A 123 -3.12 -31.30 -4.38
N PHE A 124 -3.74 -30.99 -3.23
CA PHE A 124 -4.39 -32.01 -2.40
C PHE A 124 -5.72 -32.49 -3.00
N ASP A 125 -6.51 -31.61 -3.59
CA ASP A 125 -7.78 -31.99 -4.25
C ASP A 125 -7.54 -32.89 -5.46
N LYS A 126 -6.40 -32.79 -6.14
CA LYS A 126 -6.03 -33.67 -7.27
C LYS A 126 -5.53 -35.07 -6.84
N LYS A 127 -5.25 -35.28 -5.55
CA LYS A 127 -4.74 -36.57 -5.03
C LYS A 127 -5.82 -37.43 -4.38
N LYS A 128 -7.05 -36.93 -4.27
CA LYS A 128 -8.24 -37.70 -3.90
C LYS A 128 -9.00 -38.10 -5.15
#